data_AF-A0A511JBP2-F1
#
_entry.id   AF-A0A511JBP2-F1
#
_cell.length_a   1.000
_cell.length_b   1.000
_cell.length_c   1.000
_cell.angle_alpha   90.00
_cell.angle_beta   90.00
_cell.angle_gamma   90.00
#
_symmetry.space_group_name_H-M   'P 1'
#
loop_
_entity.id
_entity.type
_entity.pdbx_description
1 polymer ?
#
loop_
_entity_poly.entity_id
_entity_poly.type
_entity_poly.pdbx_seq_one_letter_code
_entity_poly.pdbx_strand_id
1 'polypeptide(L)'
;MTRPAVDRPRVYADGSALSRYLAGAPGGDQWRAWADEHEADLVVSPLSLTELRGTARWRDRTARDVAQSVGERLELVRFSDQAILRATDVASVLPPFTALHLGTALAHRDVTTVATYEVHLARVAALHGLVVLSPGRPERWWERDTTPWVRG
;
A
#
# COMPACT_ATOMS: atom_id res chain seq x y z
N MET A 1 -9.33 11.13 17.70
CA MET A 1 -9.63 9.89 18.45
C MET A 1 -8.40 9.00 18.34
N THR A 2 -7.69 8.73 19.43
CA THR A 2 -6.41 7.99 19.40
C THR A 2 -6.69 6.49 19.31
N ARG A 3 -6.12 5.79 18.32
CA ARG A 3 -6.25 4.33 18.21
C ARG A 3 -5.63 3.65 19.46
N PRO A 4 -6.20 2.53 19.94
CA PRO A 4 -5.59 1.76 21.01
C PRO A 4 -4.18 1.28 20.60
N ALA A 5 -3.28 1.15 21.57
CA ALA A 5 -1.94 0.62 21.33
C ALA A 5 -2.04 -0.82 20.78
N VAL A 6 -1.22 -1.13 19.78
CA VAL A 6 -1.12 -2.46 19.16
C VAL A 6 0.20 -3.11 19.59
N ASP A 7 0.15 -4.40 19.93
CA ASP A 7 1.34 -5.13 20.41
C ASP A 7 2.39 -5.34 19.31
N ARG A 8 1.97 -5.40 18.04
CA ARG A 8 2.83 -5.57 16.87
C ARG A 8 2.32 -4.74 15.69
N PRO A 9 2.74 -3.47 15.55
CA PRO A 9 2.28 -2.62 14.45
C PRO A 9 2.71 -3.21 13.10
N ARG A 10 1.77 -3.27 12.16
CA ARG A 10 1.97 -3.77 10.79
C ARG A 10 1.84 -2.65 9.76
N VAL A 11 2.51 -2.85 8.63
CA VAL A 11 2.51 -1.94 7.49
C VAL A 11 1.78 -2.60 6.33
N TYR A 12 0.64 -2.06 5.93
CA TYR A 12 -0.08 -2.53 4.75
C TYR A 12 0.51 -1.91 3.49
N ALA A 13 0.98 -2.73 2.54
CA ALA A 13 1.50 -2.27 1.26
C ALA A 13 0.50 -2.47 0.11
N ASP A 14 0.19 -1.38 -0.61
CA ASP A 14 -0.59 -1.42 -1.85
C ASP A 14 0.28 -1.83 -3.06
N GLY A 15 -0.31 -2.01 -4.24
CA GLY A 15 0.46 -2.36 -5.44
C GLY A 15 1.46 -1.29 -5.87
N SER A 16 1.19 -0.01 -5.57
CA SER A 16 2.10 1.09 -5.90
C SER A 16 3.41 1.03 -5.08
N ALA A 17 3.33 0.65 -3.80
CA ALA A 17 4.48 0.37 -2.95
C ALA A 17 5.19 -0.90 -3.38
N LEU A 18 4.47 -2.00 -3.64
CA LEU A 18 5.10 -3.23 -4.10
C LEU A 18 5.82 -3.07 -5.45
N SER A 19 5.31 -2.20 -6.33
CA SER A 19 5.98 -1.90 -7.61
C SER A 19 7.41 -1.37 -7.44
N ARG A 20 7.77 -0.87 -6.25
CA ARG A 20 9.12 -0.39 -5.92
C ARG A 20 10.15 -1.49 -5.70
N TYR A 21 9.73 -2.74 -5.56
CA TYR A 21 10.64 -3.89 -5.66
C TYR A 21 11.20 -4.04 -7.08
N LEU A 22 10.49 -3.56 -8.11
CA LEU A 22 10.93 -3.68 -9.49
C LEU A 22 12.09 -2.73 -9.80
N ALA A 23 13.07 -3.20 -10.57
CA ALA A 23 14.21 -2.39 -10.99
C ALA A 23 13.76 -1.14 -11.78
N GLY A 24 14.45 -0.02 -11.55
CA GLY A 24 14.15 1.26 -12.21
C GLY A 24 12.88 1.98 -11.72
N ALA A 25 12.16 1.44 -10.74
CA ALA A 25 11.03 2.15 -10.14
C ALA A 25 11.54 3.41 -9.38
N PRO A 26 10.95 4.59 -9.58
CA PRO A 26 11.30 5.79 -8.80
C PRO A 26 11.20 5.55 -7.29
N GLY A 27 12.20 5.94 -6.50
CA GLY A 27 12.19 5.65 -5.05
C GLY A 27 12.42 4.16 -4.71
N GLY A 28 12.73 3.31 -5.69
CA GLY A 28 12.87 1.87 -5.52
C GLY A 28 14.05 1.46 -4.66
N ASP A 29 15.19 2.17 -4.75
CA ASP A 29 16.36 1.88 -3.91
C ASP A 29 16.06 2.16 -2.43
N GLN A 30 15.40 3.29 -2.15
CA GLN A 30 15.00 3.65 -0.79
C GLN A 30 13.95 2.69 -0.24
N TRP A 31 13.01 2.26 -1.08
CA TRP A 31 12.03 1.23 -0.70
C TRP A 31 12.70 -0.08 -0.33
N ARG A 32 13.60 -0.60 -1.19
CA ARG A 32 14.28 -1.88 -0.95
C ARG A 32 15.14 -1.82 0.30
N ALA A 33 15.93 -0.76 0.48
CA ALA A 33 16.72 -0.57 1.69
C ALA A 33 15.86 -0.53 2.97
N TRP A 34 14.71 0.16 2.91
CA TRP A 34 13.77 0.16 4.04
C TRP A 34 13.14 -1.23 4.25
N ALA A 35 12.73 -1.90 3.17
CA ALA A 35 12.09 -3.20 3.23
C ALA A 35 13.01 -4.30 3.78
N ASP A 36 14.31 -4.27 3.44
CA ASP A 36 15.30 -5.24 3.94
C ASP A 36 15.32 -5.32 5.48
N GLU A 37 14.99 -4.23 6.17
CA GLU A 37 14.93 -4.15 7.64
C GLU A 37 13.52 -4.38 8.21
N HIS A 38 12.46 -4.21 7.41
CA HIS A 38 11.06 -4.13 7.88
C HIS A 38 10.11 -5.13 7.19
N GLU A 39 10.64 -6.07 6.40
CA GLU A 39 9.81 -6.98 5.60
C GLU A 39 8.88 -7.84 6.47
N ALA A 40 9.34 -8.21 7.67
CA ALA A 40 8.53 -8.97 8.63
C ALA A 40 7.27 -8.23 9.13
N ASP A 41 7.28 -6.90 9.05
CA ASP A 41 6.14 -6.06 9.47
C ASP A 41 5.16 -5.80 8.32
N LEU A 42 5.55 -6.11 7.07
CA LEU A 42 4.71 -5.92 5.89
C LEU A 42 3.56 -6.94 5.85
N VAL A 43 2.40 -6.44 5.45
CA VAL A 43 1.24 -7.25 5.04
C VAL A 43 0.71 -6.76 3.70
N VAL A 44 0.22 -7.68 2.88
CA VAL A 44 -0.29 -7.39 1.52
C VAL A 44 -1.62 -8.06 1.28
N SER A 45 -2.43 -7.54 0.37
CA SER A 45 -3.67 -8.23 -0.06
C SER A 45 -3.48 -8.96 -1.39
N PRO A 46 -4.42 -9.85 -1.77
CA PRO A 46 -4.44 -10.43 -3.12
C PRO A 46 -4.49 -9.37 -4.23
N LEU A 47 -5.12 -8.21 -3.96
CA LEU A 47 -5.12 -7.07 -4.89
C LEU A 47 -3.71 -6.48 -5.04
N SER A 48 -2.99 -6.20 -3.95
CA SER A 48 -1.62 -5.68 -4.01
C SER A 48 -0.71 -6.56 -4.88
N LEU A 49 -0.79 -7.88 -4.71
CA LEU A 49 -0.01 -8.83 -5.52
C LEU A 49 -0.47 -8.90 -6.98
N THR A 50 -1.77 -8.76 -7.23
CA THR A 50 -2.32 -8.71 -8.60
C THR A 50 -1.82 -7.47 -9.34
N GLU A 51 -1.80 -6.32 -8.69
CA GLU A 51 -1.28 -5.07 -9.24
C GLU A 51 0.23 -5.12 -9.50
N LEU A 52 1.01 -5.70 -8.56
CA LEU A 52 2.43 -5.95 -8.76
C LEU A 52 2.68 -6.83 -9.99
N ARG A 53 1.98 -7.96 -10.08
CA ARG A 53 2.06 -8.88 -11.23
C ARG A 53 1.65 -8.19 -12.53
N GLY A 54 0.60 -7.37 -12.51
CA GLY A 54 0.17 -6.56 -13.65
C GLY A 54 1.25 -5.58 -14.11
N THR A 55 1.92 -4.92 -13.16
CA THR A 55 3.04 -4.00 -13.43
C THR A 55 4.27 -4.74 -13.99
N ALA A 56 4.57 -5.94 -13.47
CA ALA A 56 5.69 -6.76 -13.93
C ALA A 56 5.41 -7.45 -15.28
N ARG A 57 4.15 -7.71 -15.62
CA ARG A 57 3.74 -8.52 -16.78
C ARG A 57 4.35 -8.06 -18.10
N TRP A 58 4.44 -6.75 -18.29
CA TRP A 58 4.91 -6.13 -19.54
C TRP A 58 6.39 -5.76 -19.53
N ARG A 59 7.11 -6.15 -18.47
CA ARG A 59 8.55 -5.97 -18.34
C ARG A 59 9.28 -7.26 -18.75
N ASP A 60 10.51 -7.42 -18.31
CA ASP A 60 11.34 -8.57 -18.59
C ASP A 60 11.00 -9.80 -17.71
N ARG A 61 11.77 -10.87 -17.85
CA ARG A 61 11.66 -12.07 -17.00
C ARG A 61 12.00 -11.73 -15.54
N THR A 62 13.07 -10.98 -15.33
CA THR A 62 13.54 -10.56 -14.00
C THR A 62 12.44 -9.86 -13.19
N ALA A 63 11.69 -8.94 -13.79
CA ALA A 63 10.58 -8.26 -13.12
C ALA A 63 9.47 -9.22 -12.67
N ARG A 64 9.18 -10.26 -13.47
CA ARG A 64 8.18 -11.28 -13.13
C ARG A 64 8.68 -12.20 -12.01
N ASP A 65 9.96 -12.56 -12.04
CA ASP A 65 10.58 -13.36 -10.99
C ASP A 65 10.59 -12.60 -9.64
N VAL A 66 10.88 -11.29 -9.67
CA VAL A 66 10.75 -10.42 -8.49
C VAL A 66 9.30 -10.38 -7.98
N ALA A 67 8.32 -10.19 -8.87
CA ALA A 67 6.91 -10.16 -8.47
C ALA A 67 6.44 -11.49 -7.84
N GLN A 68 6.93 -12.61 -8.34
CA GLN A 68 6.67 -13.92 -7.78
C GLN A 68 7.33 -14.08 -6.39
N SER A 69 8.62 -13.78 -6.29
CA SER A 69 9.38 -13.86 -5.03
C SER A 69 8.78 -12.98 -3.92
N VAL A 70 8.34 -11.76 -4.25
CA VAL A 70 7.64 -10.89 -3.28
C VAL A 70 6.36 -11.57 -2.77
N GLY A 71 5.58 -12.20 -3.65
CA GLY A 71 4.35 -12.91 -3.25
C GLY A 71 4.57 -14.16 -2.40
N GLU A 72 5.77 -14.73 -2.41
CA GLU A 72 6.14 -15.89 -1.60
C GLU A 72 6.67 -15.50 -0.21
N ARG A 73 7.24 -14.30 -0.08
CA ARG A 73 7.87 -13.83 1.17
C ARG A 73 6.93 -13.02 2.06
N LEU A 74 6.04 -12.21 1.48
CA LEU A 74 5.19 -11.29 2.24
C LEU A 74 3.95 -11.98 2.81
N GLU A 75 3.56 -11.58 4.02
CA GLU A 75 2.36 -12.07 4.67
C GLU A 75 1.09 -11.59 3.95
N LEU A 76 0.23 -12.54 3.55
CA LEU A 76 -1.00 -12.27 2.83
C LEU A 76 -2.19 -12.10 3.79
N VAL A 77 -2.79 -10.91 3.79
CA VAL A 77 -4.07 -10.64 4.46
C VAL A 77 -5.21 -10.78 3.47
N ARG A 78 -6.16 -11.68 3.76
CA ARG A 78 -7.35 -11.90 2.92
C ARG A 78 -8.34 -10.77 3.11
N PHE A 79 -9.15 -10.51 2.07
CA PHE A 79 -10.31 -9.64 2.22
C PHE A 79 -11.29 -10.28 3.20
N SER A 80 -11.74 -9.48 4.15
CA SER A 80 -12.85 -9.81 5.04
C SER A 80 -14.07 -8.98 4.66
N ASP A 81 -15.25 -9.41 5.11
CA ASP A 81 -16.46 -8.60 4.95
C ASP A 81 -16.29 -7.21 5.58
N GLN A 82 -15.52 -7.11 6.67
CA GLN A 82 -15.15 -5.85 7.29
C GLN A 82 -14.30 -4.97 6.35
N ALA A 83 -13.36 -5.54 5.60
CA ALA A 83 -12.57 -4.79 4.63
C ALA A 83 -13.46 -4.21 3.51
N ILE A 84 -14.45 -4.99 3.05
CA ILE A 84 -15.40 -4.55 2.03
C ILE A 84 -16.28 -3.43 2.58
N LEU A 85 -16.86 -3.61 3.78
CA LEU A 85 -17.67 -2.58 4.45
C LEU A 85 -16.87 -1.27 4.61
N ARG A 86 -15.63 -1.34 5.10
CA ARG A 86 -14.76 -0.16 5.22
C ARG A 86 -14.42 0.49 3.88
N ALA A 87 -14.30 -0.28 2.80
CA ALA A 87 -14.11 0.28 1.47
C ALA A 87 -15.34 1.07 1.01
N THR A 88 -16.56 0.64 1.37
CA THR A 88 -17.78 1.38 1.02
C THR A 88 -17.87 2.74 1.70
N ASP A 89 -17.31 2.90 2.91
CA ASP A 89 -17.28 4.16 3.67
C ASP A 89 -16.57 5.30 2.89
N VAL A 90 -15.65 4.95 1.99
CA VAL A 90 -14.78 5.88 1.26
C VAL A 90 -14.96 5.82 -0.26
N ALA A 91 -15.88 5.00 -0.76
CA ALA A 91 -16.08 4.76 -2.19
C ALA A 91 -16.58 5.99 -2.97
N SER A 92 -17.10 7.01 -2.28
CA SER A 92 -17.49 8.29 -2.90
C SER A 92 -16.32 9.21 -3.23
N VAL A 93 -15.15 8.97 -2.62
CA VAL A 93 -13.96 9.84 -2.75
C VAL A 93 -12.71 9.10 -3.24
N LEU A 94 -12.75 7.76 -3.31
CA LEU A 94 -11.67 6.92 -3.81
C LEU A 94 -12.15 6.02 -4.96
N PRO A 95 -11.31 5.78 -5.98
CA PRO A 95 -11.56 4.72 -6.96
C PRO A 95 -11.72 3.35 -6.27
N PRO A 96 -12.49 2.40 -6.84
CA PRO A 96 -12.84 1.15 -6.16
C PRO A 96 -11.66 0.35 -5.61
N PHE A 97 -10.56 0.21 -6.36
CA PHE A 97 -9.38 -0.55 -5.89
C PHE A 97 -8.60 0.20 -4.82
N THR A 98 -8.49 1.52 -4.93
CA THR A 98 -7.92 2.38 -3.89
C THR A 98 -8.75 2.32 -2.59
N ALA A 99 -10.07 2.35 -2.70
CA ALA A 99 -10.98 2.16 -1.58
C ALA A 99 -10.81 0.78 -0.93
N LEU A 100 -10.61 -0.27 -1.73
CA LEU A 100 -10.39 -1.63 -1.22
C LEU A 100 -9.06 -1.79 -0.48
N HIS A 101 -7.99 -1.13 -0.94
CA HIS A 101 -6.73 -1.05 -0.20
C HIS A 101 -6.93 -0.41 1.19
N LEU A 102 -7.58 0.75 1.23
CA LEU A 102 -7.85 1.44 2.49
C LEU A 102 -8.75 0.60 3.40
N GLY A 103 -9.82 0.01 2.85
CA GLY A 103 -10.73 -0.85 3.60
C GLY A 103 -10.00 -2.04 4.23
N THR A 104 -9.07 -2.66 3.50
CA THR A 104 -8.23 -3.76 4.00
C THR A 104 -7.33 -3.30 5.15
N ALA A 105 -6.65 -2.16 4.98
CA ALA A 105 -5.79 -1.60 6.02
C ALA A 105 -6.59 -1.25 7.30
N LEU A 106 -7.78 -0.68 7.16
CA LEU A 106 -8.63 -0.30 8.29
C LEU A 106 -9.27 -1.49 9.01
N ALA A 107 -9.55 -2.58 8.30
CA ALA A 107 -10.12 -3.78 8.89
C ALA A 107 -9.09 -4.63 9.65
N HIS A 108 -7.80 -4.49 9.33
CA HIS A 108 -6.75 -5.24 9.99
C HIS A 108 -6.31 -4.55 11.30
N ARG A 109 -6.64 -5.15 12.45
CA ARG A 109 -6.42 -4.59 13.79
C ARG A 109 -5.00 -4.05 14.03
N ASP A 110 -4.00 -4.76 13.53
CA ASP A 110 -2.61 -4.46 13.81
C ASP A 110 -1.98 -3.51 12.77
N VAL A 111 -2.69 -3.19 11.67
CA VAL A 111 -2.19 -2.25 10.65
C VAL A 111 -2.36 -0.82 11.14
N THR A 112 -1.24 -0.15 11.40
CA THR A 112 -1.20 1.28 11.78
C THR A 112 -0.65 2.17 10.68
N THR A 113 -0.05 1.57 9.65
CA THR A 113 0.68 2.27 8.60
C THR A 113 0.27 1.74 7.23
N VAL A 114 0.15 2.62 6.24
CA VAL A 114 -0.03 2.28 4.83
C VAL A 114 1.21 2.70 4.06
N ALA A 115 1.88 1.72 3.47
CA ALA A 115 2.89 1.95 2.45
C ALA A 115 2.21 2.16 1.10
N THR A 116 2.35 3.37 0.55
CA THR A 116 1.75 3.74 -0.74
C THR A 116 2.53 4.87 -1.41
N TYR A 117 2.50 4.90 -2.73
CA TYR A 117 2.95 6.01 -3.58
C TYR A 117 1.78 6.58 -4.41
N GLU A 118 0.56 6.14 -4.11
CA GLU A 118 -0.68 6.62 -4.70
C GLU A 118 -1.22 7.76 -3.81
N VAL A 119 -1.46 8.91 -4.43
CA VAL A 119 -1.70 10.17 -3.71
C VAL A 119 -3.07 10.19 -3.05
N HIS A 120 -4.11 9.64 -3.68
CA HIS A 120 -5.44 9.64 -3.09
C HIS A 120 -5.51 8.68 -1.89
N LEU A 121 -4.89 7.50 -2.00
CA LEU A 121 -4.74 6.58 -0.87
C LEU A 121 -3.99 7.23 0.27
N ALA A 122 -2.84 7.86 0.00
CA ALA A 122 -2.05 8.55 1.02
C ALA A 122 -2.88 9.61 1.77
N ARG A 123 -3.59 10.48 1.04
CA ARG A 123 -4.43 11.52 1.66
C ARG A 123 -5.52 10.94 2.54
N VAL A 124 -6.27 9.97 2.04
CA VAL A 124 -7.41 9.42 2.80
C VAL A 124 -6.93 8.53 3.94
N ALA A 125 -5.86 7.75 3.77
CA ALA A 125 -5.24 6.98 4.86
C ALA A 125 -4.83 7.90 6.03
N ALA A 126 -4.20 9.05 5.73
CA ALA A 126 -3.85 10.03 6.75
C ALA A 126 -5.08 10.61 7.47
N LEU A 127 -6.18 10.90 6.76
CA LEU A 127 -7.44 11.35 7.37
C LEU A 127 -8.06 10.31 8.31
N HIS A 128 -7.88 9.03 8.02
CA HIS A 128 -8.30 7.93 8.88
C HIS A 128 -7.29 7.62 10.02
N GLY A 129 -6.25 8.43 10.17
CA GLY A 129 -5.27 8.30 11.26
C GLY A 129 -4.25 7.18 11.05
N LEU A 130 -4.09 6.67 9.82
CA LEU A 130 -2.99 5.79 9.46
C LEU A 130 -1.74 6.61 9.16
N VAL A 131 -0.58 6.11 9.59
CA VAL A 131 0.69 6.66 9.13
C VAL A 131 0.87 6.33 7.66
N VAL A 132 1.32 7.28 6.85
CA VAL A 132 1.66 7.03 5.45
C VAL A 132 3.17 6.90 5.31
N LEU A 133 3.59 5.80 4.70
CA LEU A 133 4.99 5.47 4.47
C LEU A 133 5.29 5.44 2.97
N SER A 134 6.29 6.21 2.55
CA SER A 134 6.70 6.30 1.13
C SER A 134 8.21 6.54 1.02
N PRO A 135 9.07 5.55 1.28
CA PRO A 135 10.53 5.71 1.19
C PRO A 135 10.96 6.40 -0.11
N GLY A 136 11.84 7.40 0.01
CA GLY A 136 12.27 8.23 -1.13
C GLY A 136 11.30 9.35 -1.52
N ARG A 137 10.18 9.54 -0.81
CA ARG A 137 9.36 10.77 -0.88
C ARG A 137 9.58 11.63 0.37
N PRO A 138 9.44 12.96 0.28
CA PRO A 138 9.40 13.83 1.44
C PRO A 138 8.27 13.44 2.40
N GLU A 139 8.43 13.75 3.68
CA GLU A 139 7.36 13.65 4.66
C GLU A 139 6.13 14.44 4.19
N ARG A 140 4.93 13.86 4.37
CA ARG A 140 3.65 14.48 4.00
C ARG A 140 3.57 14.96 2.54
N TRP A 141 4.29 14.30 1.62
CA TRP A 141 4.33 14.65 0.19
C TRP A 141 2.94 14.78 -0.45
N TRP A 142 1.97 13.98 0.00
CA TRP A 142 0.60 13.94 -0.52
C TRP A 142 -0.19 15.25 -0.29
N GLU A 143 0.24 16.10 0.64
CA GLU A 143 -0.36 17.41 0.91
C GLU A 143 0.03 18.47 -0.12
N ARG A 144 1.18 18.28 -0.77
CA ARG A 144 1.75 19.21 -1.76
C ARG A 144 1.60 18.70 -3.19
N ASP A 145 1.17 17.45 -3.35
CA ASP A 145 0.91 16.87 -4.65
C ASP A 145 -0.26 17.58 -5.34
N THR A 146 -0.14 17.91 -6.62
CA THR A 146 -1.14 18.69 -7.36
C THR A 146 -2.19 17.82 -8.04
N THR A 147 -2.14 16.49 -7.88
CA THR A 147 -3.10 15.58 -8.52
C THR A 147 -4.52 15.88 -8.02
N PRO A 148 -5.47 16.18 -8.92
CA PRO A 148 -6.84 16.47 -8.55
C PRO A 148 -7.53 15.24 -7.98
N TRP A 149 -8.49 15.44 -7.07
CA TRP A 149 -9.29 14.35 -6.47
C TRP A 149 -10.16 13.61 -7.48
N VAL A 150 -10.60 14.31 -8.53
CA VAL A 150 -11.39 13.75 -9.62
C VAL A 150 -10.54 13.82 -10.87
N ARG A 151 -10.36 12.68 -11.56
CA ARG A 151 -9.95 12.72 -12.97
C ARG A 151 -11.18 13.21 -13.74
N GLY A 152 -11.14 14.47 -14.16
CA GLY A 152 -12.13 15.01 -15.10
C GLY A 152 -12.09 14.25 -16.44
#